data_AF-A0A2T3BXE5-F1
#
_entry.id   AF-A0A2T3BXE5-F1
#
_cell.length_a   1.000
_cell.length_b   1.000
_cell.length_c   1.000
_cell.angle_alpha   90.00
_cell.angle_beta   90.00
_cell.angle_gamma   90.00
#
_symmetry.space_group_name_H-M   'P 1'
#
loop_
_entity.id
_entity.type
_entity.pdbx_description
1 polymer ?
#
loop_
_entity_poly.entity_id
_entity_poly.type
_entity_poly.pdbx_seq_one_letter_code
_entity_poly.pdbx_strand_id
1 'polypeptide(L)' 'VYKDGTELTATITGVNGPGFEKLEVKDGSGSATSTVVDTTTVSTVSLTGSVQDEGPSAQYIFTATLSHASQGLT' A
#
# COMPACT_ATOMS: atom_id res chain seq x y z
N VAL A 1 5.01 -7.12 2.95
CA VAL A 1 4.26 -6.00 2.35
C VAL A 1 3.51 -6.57 1.17
N TYR A 2 2.19 -6.40 1.16
CA TYR A 2 1.34 -6.90 0.08
C TYR A 2 1.67 -6.08 -1.17
N LYS A 3 1.77 -6.76 -2.30
CA LYS A 3 2.20 -6.22 -3.59
C LYS A 3 1.08 -6.53 -4.57
N ASP A 4 -0.12 -6.13 -4.19
CA ASP A 4 -1.36 -6.60 -4.79
C ASP A 4 -1.95 -5.44 -5.59
N GLY A 5 -1.14 -4.90 -6.51
CA GLY A 5 -1.63 -3.93 -7.48
C GLY A 5 -2.73 -4.62 -8.29
N THR A 6 -3.95 -4.13 -8.17
CA THR A 6 -5.14 -4.71 -8.81
C THR A 6 -5.71 -3.72 -9.81
N GLU A 7 -6.13 -4.24 -10.95
CA GLU A 7 -6.92 -3.48 -11.93
C GLU A 7 -8.38 -3.85 -11.77
N LEU A 8 -9.22 -2.82 -11.69
CA LEU A 8 -10.67 -2.97 -11.65
C LEU A 8 -11.22 -2.34 -12.93
N THR A 9 -11.89 -3.17 -13.76
CA THR A 9 -12.53 -2.71 -15.00
C THR A 9 -14.03 -2.92 -14.90
N ALA A 10 -14.80 -1.87 -15.16
CA ALA A 10 -16.24 -1.93 -15.34
C ALA A 10 -16.58 -1.75 -16.82
N THR A 11 -17.47 -2.59 -17.35
CA THR A 11 -17.88 -2.57 -18.76
C THR A 11 -19.39 -2.48 -18.87
N ILE A 12 -19.88 -1.62 -19.76
CA ILE A 12 -21.30 -1.54 -20.11
C ILE A 12 -21.67 -2.80 -20.90
N THR A 13 -22.57 -3.62 -20.37
CA THR A 13 -23.03 -4.88 -20.98
C THR A 13 -24.30 -4.74 -21.81
N GLY A 14 -24.96 -3.59 -21.75
CA GLY A 14 -26.16 -3.31 -22.53
C GLY A 14 -26.79 -1.96 -22.19
N VAL A 15 -27.73 -1.53 -23.03
CA VAL A 15 -28.54 -0.33 -22.85
C VAL A 15 -30.00 -0.71 -23.06
N ASN A 16 -30.91 -0.22 -22.20
CA ASN A 16 -32.33 -0.54 -22.29
C ASN A 16 -33.16 0.74 -22.12
N GLY A 17 -34.07 1.02 -23.04
CA GLY A 17 -34.87 2.26 -23.06
C GLY A 17 -36.12 2.14 -23.95
N PRO A 18 -37.04 3.13 -23.92
CA PRO A 18 -38.37 3.06 -24.54
C PRO A 18 -38.38 3.09 -26.10
N GLY A 19 -37.21 3.04 -26.75
CA GLY A 19 -37.07 2.76 -28.17
C GLY A 19 -37.23 3.94 -29.13
N PHE A 20 -37.37 5.17 -28.64
CA PHE A 20 -37.47 6.37 -29.48
C PHE A 20 -36.12 6.82 -30.05
N GLU A 21 -35.01 6.49 -29.38
CA GLU A 21 -33.66 6.81 -29.81
C GLU A 21 -32.78 5.54 -29.88
N LYS A 22 -32.03 5.41 -30.97
CA LYS A 22 -30.98 4.39 -31.09
C LYS A 22 -29.76 4.83 -30.29
N LEU A 23 -29.51 4.17 -29.17
CA LEU A 23 -28.30 4.36 -28.38
C LEU A 23 -27.38 3.15 -28.58
N GLU A 24 -26.22 3.37 -29.18
CA GLU A 24 -25.20 2.33 -29.39
C GLU A 24 -24.02 2.55 -28.46
N VAL A 25 -23.57 1.46 -27.81
CA VAL A 25 -22.26 1.43 -27.17
C VAL A 25 -21.27 1.03 -28.25
N LYS A 26 -20.35 1.92 -28.58
CA LYS A 26 -19.30 1.63 -29.57
C LYS A 26 -18.35 0.56 -29.00
N ASP A 27 -17.99 -0.42 -29.83
CA ASP A 27 -17.11 -1.52 -29.43
C ASP A 27 -15.80 -1.00 -28.82
N GLY A 28 -15.49 -1.48 -27.61
CA GLY A 28 -14.30 -1.09 -26.86
C GLY A 28 -14.34 0.28 -26.20
N SER A 29 -15.43 1.05 -26.30
CA SER A 29 -15.54 2.38 -25.66
C SER A 29 -16.48 2.42 -24.44
N GLY A 30 -17.01 1.28 -24.03
CA GLY A 30 -17.97 1.16 -22.92
C GLY A 30 -17.34 0.80 -21.58
N SER A 31 -16.02 0.96 -21.40
CA SER A 31 -15.33 0.54 -20.17
C SER A 31 -14.57 1.67 -19.51
N ALA A 32 -14.53 1.61 -18.18
CA ALA A 32 -13.66 2.42 -17.35
C ALA A 32 -12.77 1.50 -16.51
N THR A 33 -11.47 1.78 -16.50
CA THR A 33 -10.47 1.01 -15.76
C THR A 33 -9.86 1.91 -14.69
N SER A 34 -9.76 1.39 -13.47
CA SER A 34 -9.05 2.01 -12.36
C SER A 34 -7.86 1.14 -11.97
N THR A 35 -6.70 1.78 -11.80
CA THR A 35 -5.46 1.12 -11.38
C THR A 35 -5.20 1.42 -9.91
N VAL A 36 -5.11 0.38 -9.09
CA VAL A 36 -4.70 0.51 -7.69
C VAL A 36 -3.17 0.38 -7.64
N VAL A 37 -2.50 1.48 -7.32
CA VAL A 37 -1.05 1.49 -7.11
C VAL A 37 -0.78 1.37 -5.61
N ASP A 38 -0.33 0.20 -5.17
CA ASP A 38 0.20 0.04 -3.81
C ASP A 38 1.69 0.41 -3.80
N THR A 39 2.10 1.22 -2.82
CA THR A 39 3.49 1.62 -2.65
C THR A 39 4.04 1.05 -1.36
N THR A 40 5.09 0.24 -1.49
CA THR A 40 5.79 -0.31 -0.35
C THR A 40 6.71 0.74 0.25
N THR A 41 6.37 1.28 1.42
CA THR A 41 7.31 2.05 2.24
C THR A 41 8.10 1.08 3.11
N VAL A 42 9.38 0.88 2.80
CA VAL A 42 10.25 0.00 3.59
C VAL A 42 10.55 0.66 4.93
N SER A 43 10.20 -0.01 6.03
CA SER A 43 10.63 0.37 7.39
C SER A 43 11.72 -0.56 7.88
N THR A 44 12.72 0.00 8.53
CA THR A 44 13.83 -0.75 9.12
C THR A 44 13.96 -0.43 10.61
N VAL A 45 14.59 -1.35 11.34
CA VAL A 45 15.01 -1.15 12.73
C VAL A 45 16.51 -1.33 12.79
N SER A 46 17.22 -0.32 13.30
CA SER A 46 18.66 -0.43 13.59
C SER A 46 18.86 -0.69 15.07
N LEU A 47 19.72 -1.65 15.42
CA LEU A 47 20.11 -1.95 16.79
C LEU A 47 21.55 -1.51 17.01
N THR A 48 21.77 -0.73 18.07
CA THR A 48 23.10 -0.31 18.51
C THR A 48 23.30 -0.66 19.97
N GLY A 49 24.55 -0.94 20.36
CA GLY A 49 24.93 -1.22 21.75
C GLY A 49 25.94 -0.20 22.26
N SER A 50 25.90 0.10 23.55
CA SER A 50 26.92 0.89 24.21
C SER A 50 28.25 0.14 24.27
N VAL A 51 29.35 0.85 24.08
CA VAL A 51 30.70 0.32 24.36
C VAL A 51 31.02 0.61 25.81
N GLN A 52 31.33 -0.44 26.58
CA GLN A 52 31.66 -0.33 28.00
C GLN A 52 32.76 -1.32 28.34
N ASP A 53 33.72 -0.90 29.16
CA ASP A 53 34.73 -1.79 29.73
C ASP A 53 34.07 -2.78 30.70
N GLU A 54 34.53 -4.03 30.66
CA GLU A 54 34.01 -5.09 31.52
C GLU A 54 34.31 -4.81 33.00
N GLY A 55 33.33 -5.08 33.87
CA GLY A 55 33.50 -4.89 35.30
C GLY A 55 32.21 -5.13 36.10
N PRO A 56 32.32 -5.26 37.43
CA PRO A 56 31.19 -5.63 38.30
C PRO A 56 30.04 -4.61 38.31
N SER A 57 30.26 -3.41 37.79
CA SER A 57 29.26 -2.35 37.64
C SER A 57 29.01 -1.95 36.18
N ALA A 58 29.49 -2.72 35.20
CA ALA A 58 29.31 -2.39 33.80
C ALA A 58 27.83 -2.51 33.40
N GLN A 59 27.28 -1.47 32.79
CA GLN A 59 25.92 -1.46 32.23
C GLN A 59 26.02 -1.38 30.71
N TYR A 60 25.38 -2.34 30.03
CA TYR A 60 25.27 -2.35 28.58
C TYR A 60 23.86 -1.90 28.17
N ILE A 61 23.79 -0.84 27.38
CA ILE A 61 22.55 -0.28 26.86
C ILE A 61 22.44 -0.68 25.40
N PHE A 62 21.29 -1.23 25.01
CA PHE A 62 20.94 -1.46 23.61
C PHE A 62 19.85 -0.50 23.20
N THR A 63 20.04 0.19 22.08
CA THR A 63 19.09 1.14 21.53
C THR A 63 18.60 0.65 20.17
N ALA A 64 17.29 0.46 20.07
CA ALA A 64 16.60 0.20 18.81
C ALA A 64 16.03 1.51 18.27
N THR A 65 16.27 1.79 17.00
CA THR A 65 15.75 2.99 16.31
C THR A 65 14.95 2.57 15.09
N LEU A 66 13.71 3.03 14.99
CA LEU A 66 12.88 2.85 13.80
C LEU A 66 13.22 3.93 12.77
N SER A 67 13.28 3.55 11.50
CA SER A 67 13.50 4.51 10.40
C SER A 67 12.31 5.44 10.15
N HIS A 68 11.13 5.13 10.71
CA HIS A 68 9.91 5.90 10.58
C HIS A 68 9.15 5.94 11.92
N ALA A 69 8.29 6.93 12.12
CA ALA A 69 7.42 7.00 13.28
C ALA A 69 6.51 5.76 13.36
N SER A 70 6.23 5.31 14.60
CA SER A 70 5.26 4.25 14.83
C SER A 70 3.88 4.68 14.32
N GLN A 71 3.21 3.77 13.62
CA GLN A 71 1.83 3.95 13.15
C GLN A 71 0.81 3.14 13.97
N GLY A 72 1.25 2.51 15.07
CA GLY A 72 0.33 1.86 16.00
C GLY A 72 -0.47 2.91 16.78
N LEU A 73 -1.79 2.74 16.87
CA LEU A 73 -2.57 3.46 17.88
C LEU A 73 -2.03 3.07 19.26
N THR A 74 -1.71 4.09 20.07
CA THR A 74 -1.21 3.93 21.45
C THR A 74 -2.38 3.95 22.43
#